data_AF-A0A150UCK6-F1
#
_entry.id   AF-A0A150UCK6-F1
#
_cell.length_a   1.000
_cell.length_b   1.000
_cell.length_c   1.000
_cell.angle_alpha   90.00
_cell.angle_beta   90.00
_cell.angle_gamma   90.00
#
_symmetry.space_group_name_H-M   'P 1'
#
loop_
_entity.id
_entity.type
_entity.pdbx_description
1 polymer ?
#
loop_
_entity_poly.entity_id
_entity_poly.type
_entity_poly.pdbx_seq_one_letter_code
_entity_poly.pdbx_strand_id
1 'polypeptide(L)'
;MAIILQSTVGGFSAQFMRKLPLVEQAMREHGLEPSEFVISKDYASTATIPIMGPFFFSYSVFFGEEQFTVTEPNDMVFLDYFFKRVLAADEPPQVPRRPGLMRRLFDWMSQPV
;
A
#
# COMPACT_ATOMS: atom_id res chain seq x y z
N MET A 1 -7.21 -11.22 10.68
CA MET A 1 -6.02 -11.98 10.20
C MET A 1 -4.93 -10.98 9.77
N ALA A 2 -3.78 -11.44 9.25
CA ALA A 2 -2.62 -10.58 8.89
C ALA A 2 -2.55 -10.30 7.37
N ILE A 3 -1.86 -9.23 6.97
CA ILE A 3 -1.60 -8.88 5.57
C ILE A 3 -0.81 -10.00 4.91
N ILE A 4 -1.18 -10.33 3.67
CA ILE A 4 -0.46 -11.34 2.89
C ILE A 4 0.72 -10.67 2.19
N LEU A 5 1.92 -11.19 2.44
CA LEU A 5 3.15 -10.69 1.83
C LEU A 5 3.62 -11.61 0.72
N GLN A 6 3.93 -11.03 -0.43
CA GLN A 6 4.50 -11.72 -1.60
C GLN A 6 5.74 -10.98 -2.08
N SER A 7 6.76 -11.71 -2.51
CA SER A 7 7.88 -11.09 -3.20
C SER A 7 8.55 -12.05 -4.16
N THR A 8 8.96 -11.51 -5.31
CA THR A 8 9.73 -12.22 -6.34
C THR A 8 11.23 -11.90 -6.30
N VAL A 9 11.64 -10.92 -5.46
CA VAL A 9 12.99 -10.31 -5.48
C VAL A 9 13.73 -10.37 -4.14
N GLY A 10 13.21 -11.18 -3.22
CA GLY A 10 13.74 -11.37 -1.87
C GLY A 10 12.76 -10.92 -0.78
N GLY A 11 12.95 -11.41 0.45
CA GLY A 11 12.03 -11.09 1.54
C GLY A 11 11.94 -9.59 1.87
N PHE A 12 10.87 -9.22 2.58
CA PHE A 12 10.78 -7.91 3.22
C PHE A 12 11.82 -7.79 4.33
N SER A 13 12.33 -6.58 4.54
CA SER A 13 13.32 -6.30 5.56
C SER A 13 12.81 -6.63 6.97
N ALA A 14 13.73 -6.99 7.87
CA ALA A 14 13.36 -7.28 9.26
C ALA A 14 12.70 -6.08 9.96
N GLN A 15 13.03 -4.84 9.57
CA GLN A 15 12.39 -3.64 10.10
C GLN A 15 10.94 -3.52 9.62
N PHE A 16 10.67 -3.82 8.36
CA PHE A 16 9.32 -3.88 7.81
C PHE A 16 8.46 -4.89 8.60
N MET A 17 8.97 -6.12 8.76
CA MET A 17 8.27 -7.17 9.49
C MET A 17 7.97 -6.81 10.95
N ARG A 18 8.82 -6.02 11.60
CA ARG A 18 8.59 -5.55 12.98
C ARG A 18 7.51 -4.47 13.08
N LYS A 19 7.35 -3.63 12.06
CA LYS A 19 6.38 -2.53 12.05
C LYS A 19 5.04 -2.91 11.45
N LEU A 20 4.99 -3.93 10.59
CA LEU A 20 3.76 -4.38 9.94
C LEU A 20 2.61 -4.65 10.92
N PRO A 21 2.80 -5.30 12.09
CA PRO A 21 1.71 -5.52 13.04
C PRO A 21 1.06 -4.23 13.57
N LEU A 22 1.82 -3.12 13.65
CA LEU A 22 1.27 -1.82 14.06
C LEU A 22 0.37 -1.24 12.96
N VAL A 23 0.74 -1.44 11.70
CA VAL A 23 -0.09 -1.03 10.56
C VAL A 23 -1.37 -1.86 10.52
N GLU A 24 -1.26 -3.18 10.67
CA GLU A 24 -2.43 -4.07 10.73
C GLU A 24 -3.38 -3.72 11.88
N GLN A 25 -2.83 -3.33 13.02
CA GLN A 25 -3.63 -2.86 14.15
C GLN A 25 -4.39 -1.58 13.80
N ALA A 26 -3.70 -0.58 13.26
CA ALA A 26 -4.34 0.67 12.83
C ALA A 26 -5.43 0.40 11.77
N MET A 27 -5.15 -0.48 10.79
CA MET A 27 -6.15 -0.90 9.81
C MET A 27 -7.42 -1.45 10.46
N ARG A 28 -7.28 -2.35 11.44
CA ARG A 28 -8.43 -2.90 12.19
C ARG A 28 -9.17 -1.83 12.99
N GLU A 29 -8.44 -0.90 13.61
CA GLU A 29 -9.02 0.24 14.34
C GLU A 29 -9.86 1.14 13.41
N HIS A 30 -9.46 1.26 12.15
CA HIS A 30 -10.19 1.97 11.09
C HIS A 30 -11.21 1.10 10.34
N GLY A 31 -11.48 -0.13 10.80
CA GLY A 31 -12.48 -1.03 10.20
C GLY A 31 -12.07 -1.69 8.89
N LEU A 32 -10.78 -1.69 8.54
CA LEU A 32 -10.21 -2.44 7.43
C LEU A 32 -9.77 -3.83 7.91
N GLU A 33 -10.04 -4.88 7.13
CA GLU A 33 -9.56 -6.23 7.43
C GLU A 33 -8.19 -6.48 6.78
N PRO A 34 -7.09 -6.62 7.55
CA PRO A 34 -5.75 -6.68 6.96
C PRO A 34 -5.53 -7.88 6.02
N SER A 35 -6.25 -8.99 6.21
CA SER A 35 -6.12 -10.16 5.34
C SER A 35 -6.72 -10.01 3.94
N GLU A 36 -7.51 -8.97 3.70
CA GLU A 36 -7.97 -8.63 2.35
C GLU A 36 -6.85 -7.96 1.52
N PHE A 37 -5.76 -7.56 2.17
CA PHE A 37 -4.64 -6.90 1.52
C PHE A 37 -3.52 -7.90 1.19
N VAL A 38 -3.00 -7.76 -0.03
CA VAL A 38 -1.79 -8.44 -0.49
C VAL A 38 -0.75 -7.39 -0.87
N ILE A 39 0.45 -7.47 -0.31
CA ILE A 39 1.58 -6.62 -0.70
C ILE A 39 2.57 -7.47 -1.48
N SER A 40 2.72 -7.20 -2.77
CA SER A 40 3.78 -7.75 -3.63
C SER A 40 4.96 -6.79 -3.71
N LYS A 41 6.16 -7.35 -3.69
CA LYS A 41 7.43 -6.64 -3.95
C LYS A 41 8.16 -7.27 -5.12
N ASP A 42 8.43 -6.44 -6.12
CA ASP A 42 9.09 -6.80 -7.38
C ASP A 42 10.24 -5.81 -7.68
N TYR A 43 11.15 -6.16 -8.59
CA TYR A 43 12.20 -5.24 -9.04
C TYR A 43 11.52 -4.19 -9.90
N ALA A 44 11.81 -2.90 -9.62
CA ALA A 44 11.36 -1.86 -10.53
C ALA A 44 12.08 -2.06 -11.87
N SER A 45 11.34 -2.42 -12.91
CA SER A 45 11.89 -2.43 -14.25
C SER A 45 12.28 -1.00 -14.58
N THR A 46 13.56 -0.77 -14.86
CA THR A 46 14.16 0.54 -15.20
C THR A 46 13.55 1.21 -16.44
N ALA A 47 12.53 0.59 -17.06
CA ALA A 47 11.92 1.01 -18.31
C ALA A 47 10.87 2.13 -18.17
N THR A 48 10.33 2.41 -16.97
CA THR A 48 9.16 3.31 -16.85
C THR A 48 9.50 4.75 -16.48
N ILE A 49 10.63 5.04 -15.80
CA ILE A 49 10.99 6.41 -15.40
C ILE A 49 12.52 6.62 -15.50
N PRO A 50 13.04 7.39 -16.49
CA PRO A 50 14.47 7.54 -16.75
C PRO A 50 15.26 8.31 -15.67
N ILE A 51 14.58 8.85 -14.64
CA ILE A 51 15.19 9.63 -13.55
C ILE A 51 15.47 8.75 -12.31
N MET A 52 14.85 7.57 -12.19
CA MET A 52 15.07 6.67 -11.05
C MET A 52 16.28 5.76 -11.30
N GLY A 53 17.28 5.85 -10.42
CA GLY A 53 18.48 5.01 -10.47
C GLY A 53 18.20 3.50 -10.33
N PRO A 54 19.21 2.63 -10.50
CA PRO A 54 19.03 1.18 -10.67
C PRO A 54 18.67 0.38 -9.39
N PHE A 55 18.10 1.00 -8.36
CA PHE A 55 17.96 0.41 -7.02
C PHE A 55 16.56 0.55 -6.38
N PHE A 56 15.50 0.67 -7.19
CA PHE A 56 14.14 0.78 -6.66
C PHE A 56 13.39 -0.56 -6.76
N PHE A 57 12.39 -0.70 -5.90
CA PHE A 57 11.45 -1.81 -5.91
C PHE A 57 10.06 -1.29 -6.28
N SER A 58 9.32 -2.09 -7.04
CA SER A 58 7.90 -1.85 -7.27
C SER A 58 7.12 -2.62 -6.21
N TYR A 59 6.35 -1.87 -5.41
CA TYR A 59 5.44 -2.42 -4.42
C TYR A 59 4.03 -2.33 -4.95
N SER A 60 3.38 -3.47 -5.15
CA SER A 60 1.98 -3.55 -5.56
C SER A 60 1.13 -3.96 -4.37
N VAL A 61 0.11 -3.17 -4.06
CA VAL A 61 -0.85 -3.50 -3.01
C VAL A 61 -2.19 -3.83 -3.67
N PHE A 62 -2.69 -5.02 -3.39
CA PHE A 62 -3.97 -5.52 -3.88
C PHE A 62 -4.97 -5.57 -2.74
N PHE A 63 -6.21 -5.20 -3.02
CA PHE A 63 -7.36 -5.27 -2.12
C PHE A 63 -8.62 -5.59 -2.93
N GLY A 64 -9.17 -6.80 -2.76
CA GLY A 64 -10.29 -7.25 -3.57
C GLY A 64 -9.98 -7.22 -5.07
N GLU A 65 -10.70 -6.39 -5.83
CA GLU A 65 -10.51 -6.19 -7.28
C GLU A 65 -9.60 -5.00 -7.62
N GLU A 66 -9.16 -4.24 -6.62
CA GLU A 66 -8.39 -3.02 -6.81
C GLU A 66 -6.92 -3.24 -6.48
N GLN A 67 -6.04 -2.55 -7.20
CA GLN A 67 -4.61 -2.56 -6.94
C GLN A 67 -3.98 -1.20 -7.23
N PHE A 68 -2.90 -0.91 -6.53
CA PHE A 68 -2.01 0.17 -6.91
C PHE A 68 -0.55 -0.28 -6.82
N THR A 69 0.31 0.37 -7.62
CA THR A 69 1.75 0.10 -7.61
C THR A 69 2.48 1.40 -7.34
N VAL A 70 3.43 1.36 -6.41
CA VAL A 70 4.33 2.48 -6.11
C VAL A 70 5.77 2.02 -6.23
N THR A 71 6.64 2.90 -6.72
CA THR A 71 8.07 2.61 -6.85
C THR A 71 8.81 3.32 -5.72
N GLU A 72 9.44 2.54 -4.86
CA GLU A 72 10.10 3.06 -3.66
C GLU A 72 11.52 2.47 -3.51
N PRO A 73 12.46 3.23 -2.92
CA PRO A 73 13.85 2.80 -2.83
C PRO A 73 14.06 1.69 -1.79
N ASN A 74 13.15 1.53 -0.83
CA ASN A 74 13.23 0.48 0.19
C ASN A 74 11.89 0.24 0.91
N ASP A 75 11.81 -0.87 1.64
CA ASP A 75 10.58 -1.33 2.30
C ASP A 75 10.06 -0.35 3.35
N MET A 76 10.94 0.42 4.00
CA MET A 76 10.55 1.34 5.07
C MET A 76 9.89 2.60 4.54
N VAL A 77 10.37 3.11 3.39
CA VAL A 77 9.73 4.25 2.71
C VAL A 77 8.36 3.83 2.19
N PHE A 78 8.28 2.66 1.57
CA PHE A 78 7.00 2.07 1.16
C PHE A 78 6.05 1.88 2.35
N LEU A 79 6.52 1.34 3.47
CA LEU A 79 5.66 1.11 4.65
C LEU A 79 5.14 2.40 5.24
N ASP A 80 5.96 3.45 5.30
CA ASP A 80 5.53 4.78 5.77
C ASP A 80 4.49 5.38 4.83
N TYR A 81 4.70 5.28 3.52
CA TYR A 81 3.72 5.69 2.52
C TYR A 81 2.40 4.93 2.66
N PHE A 82 2.46 3.59 2.76
CA PHE A 82 1.30 2.74 2.93
C PHE A 82 0.55 3.05 4.23
N PHE A 83 1.28 3.22 5.33
CA PHE A 83 0.69 3.56 6.62
C PHE A 83 -0.01 4.92 6.60
N LYS A 84 0.63 5.95 6.04
CA LYS A 84 0.00 7.27 5.85
C LYS A 84 -1.26 7.19 5.00
N ARG A 85 -1.27 6.34 3.96
CA ARG A 85 -2.46 6.12 3.11
C ARG A 85 -3.58 5.42 3.86
N VAL A 86 -3.26 4.40 4.67
CA VAL A 86 -4.22 3.73 5.54
C VAL A 86 -4.82 4.70 6.56
N LEU A 87 -4.02 5.60 7.14
CA LEU A 87 -4.52 6.59 8.11
C LEU A 87 -5.33 7.71 7.44
N ALA A 88 -4.92 8.18 6.26
CA ALA A 88 -5.63 9.23 5.52
C ALA A 88 -7.04 8.80 5.06
N ALA A 89 -7.32 7.49 5.03
CA ALA A 89 -8.65 6.92 4.84
C ALA A 89 -9.69 7.40 5.89
N ASP A 90 -9.24 7.83 7.07
CA ASP A 90 -10.07 8.22 8.21
C ASP A 90 -10.50 9.70 8.18
N GLU A 91 -9.88 10.54 7.34
CA GLU A 91 -10.29 11.95 7.23
C GLU A 91 -11.55 12.09 6.36
N PRO A 92 -12.65 12.66 6.89
CA PRO A 92 -13.89 12.79 6.13
C PRO A 92 -13.70 13.81 4.99
N PRO A 93 -13.90 13.44 3.72
CA PRO A 93 -13.88 14.40 2.63
C PRO A 93 -15.11 15.31 2.72
N GLN A 94 -14.91 16.61 2.55
CA GLN A 94 -15.97 17.63 2.57
C GLN A 94 -16.85 17.63 1.30
N VAL A 95 -17.43 16.50 0.82
CA VAL A 95 -18.54 16.47 -0.19
C VAL A 95 -19.23 15.08 -0.34
N PRO A 96 -20.47 14.96 -0.89
CA PRO A 96 -21.57 14.27 -0.20
C PRO A 96 -21.64 12.73 -0.33
N ARG A 97 -22.24 12.15 0.72
CA ARG A 97 -22.50 10.73 0.95
C ARG A 97 -23.54 10.15 -0.03
N ARG A 98 -23.26 8.94 -0.53
CA ARG A 98 -24.14 7.97 -1.19
C ARG A 98 -23.75 6.58 -0.66
N PRO A 99 -24.72 5.68 -0.42
CA PRO A 99 -24.53 4.44 0.33
C PRO A 99 -23.78 3.40 -0.50
N GLY A 100 -22.67 2.89 0.05
CA GLY A 100 -21.78 1.90 -0.58
C GLY A 100 -20.39 2.02 0.02
N LEU A 101 -20.21 1.46 1.22
CA LEU A 101 -19.20 1.87 2.22
C LEU A 101 -17.72 1.56 1.86
N MET A 102 -17.41 0.86 0.77
CA MET A 102 -16.02 0.53 0.41
C MET A 102 -15.54 1.15 -0.91
N ARG A 103 -16.43 1.74 -1.72
CA ARG A 103 -16.12 2.17 -3.10
C ARG A 103 -15.39 3.51 -3.23
N ARG A 104 -15.08 4.20 -2.11
CA ARG A 104 -14.53 5.57 -2.13
C ARG A 104 -13.07 5.68 -1.69
N LEU A 105 -12.53 4.62 -1.08
CA LEU A 105 -11.13 4.59 -0.66
C LEU A 105 -10.16 4.43 -1.85
N PHE A 106 -10.67 4.13 -3.04
CA PHE A 106 -9.85 3.69 -4.17
C PHE A 106 -9.99 4.53 -5.45
N ASP A 107 -11.01 5.40 -5.55
CA ASP A 107 -11.15 6.37 -6.66
C ASP A 107 -10.00 7.41 -6.74
N TRP A 108 -9.19 7.54 -5.68
CA TRP A 108 -8.05 8.48 -5.58
C TRP A 108 -6.66 7.85 -5.79
N MET A 109 -6.58 6.53 -6.05
CA MET A 109 -5.31 5.82 -6.26
C MET A 109 -4.89 5.70 -7.73
N SER A 110 -5.73 6.18 -8.64
CA SER A 110 -5.51 6.25 -10.08
C SER A 110 -5.00 7.62 -10.56
N GLN A 111 -4.69 8.56 -9.66
CA GLN A 111 -4.05 9.82 -10.04
C GLN A 111 -2.52 9.69 -10.07
N PRO A 112 -1.89 9.78 -11.25
CA PRO A 112 -0.44 9.99 -11.32
C PRO A 112 -0.12 11.39 -10.79
N VAL A 113 0.93 11.49 -9.97
CA VAL A 113 1.58 12.78 -9.62
C VAL A 113 2.66 13.08 -10.64
#